data_AF-A0A959XEX8-F1
#
_entry.id   AF-A0A959XEX8-F1
#
_cell.length_a   1.000
_cell.length_b   1.000
_cell.length_c   1.000
_cell.angle_alpha   90.00
_cell.angle_beta   90.00
_cell.angle_gamma   90.00
#
_symmetry.space_group_name_H-M   'P 1'
#
loop_
_entity.id
_entity.type
_entity.pdbx_description
1 polymer ?
#
loop_
_entity_poly.entity_id
_entity_poly.type
_entity_poly.pdbx_seq_one_letter_code
_entity_poly.pdbx_strand_id
1 'polypeptide(L)'
;VKSNGVVQLFLTPFVPPRYRGMFNAQIPHSPGIPASGVAEEDITDKPMWMQIWLPNTPYENAAMTEVERQRAVSIYAWDVQFGRIVRALRKAGRYDNTVFIFTSDNGYYLGEHRQPQGKINGHEPSIRVPLVIAGPGVAHGTTFAPASTIDLPSTILEIAGAPPRGGTDGVSLLPELGDPNRGWVRPIVIEGRMYGMPASPEVPDGLSSSGIRTGRFKYIRYSTGEEEFYDLLNDPNELESLHNDPAYADIKAQLITVWQNRRACAGDPCRAPLPPELQLDTNDLRALDANARAQYALYYQN
;
A
#
# COMPACT_ATOMS: atom_id res chain seq x y z
N VAL A 1 -23.23 0.94 14.31
CA VAL A 1 -24.13 2.02 13.88
C VAL A 1 -23.26 3.04 13.19
N LYS A 2 -23.57 3.42 11.96
CA LYS A 2 -22.82 4.46 11.23
C LYS A 2 -23.20 5.84 11.75
N SER A 3 -22.36 6.85 11.55
CA SER A 3 -22.63 8.26 11.89
C SER A 3 -23.97 8.81 11.35
N ASN A 4 -24.55 8.21 10.31
CA ASN A 4 -25.88 8.54 9.78
C ASN A 4 -27.05 7.77 10.44
N GLY A 5 -26.82 7.08 11.56
CA GLY A 5 -27.82 6.31 12.29
C GLY A 5 -28.16 4.94 11.70
N VAL A 6 -27.57 4.54 10.58
CA VAL A 6 -27.83 3.23 9.96
C VAL A 6 -27.13 2.10 10.73
N VAL A 7 -27.88 1.06 11.10
CA VAL A 7 -27.35 -0.18 11.67
C VAL A 7 -27.13 -1.19 10.56
N GLN A 8 -25.87 -1.46 10.21
CA GLN A 8 -25.53 -2.55 9.30
C GLN A 8 -25.15 -3.78 10.12
N LEU A 9 -26.01 -4.80 10.10
CA LEU A 9 -25.75 -6.11 10.73
C LEU A 9 -24.86 -6.94 9.81
N PHE A 10 -23.57 -6.94 10.09
CA PHE A 10 -22.67 -7.97 9.56
C PHE A 10 -22.70 -9.15 10.53
N LEU A 11 -23.15 -10.32 10.07
CA LEU A 11 -22.90 -11.56 10.79
C LEU A 11 -21.41 -11.84 10.70
N THR A 12 -20.67 -11.51 11.75
CA THR A 12 -19.25 -11.85 11.84
C THR A 12 -19.13 -13.36 11.69
N PRO A 13 -18.29 -13.87 10.76
CA PRO A 13 -18.10 -15.30 10.63
C PRO A 13 -17.64 -15.89 11.96
N PHE A 14 -18.04 -17.13 12.23
CA PHE A 14 -17.77 -17.79 13.51
C PHE A 14 -16.28 -17.76 13.84
N VAL A 15 -15.93 -17.13 14.97
CA VAL A 15 -14.57 -17.19 15.52
C VAL A 15 -14.50 -18.32 16.54
N PRO A 16 -13.66 -19.36 16.30
CA PRO A 16 -13.45 -20.44 17.26
C PRO A 16 -13.09 -19.89 18.64
N PRO A 17 -13.66 -20.43 19.74
CA PRO A 17 -13.43 -19.90 21.09
C PRO A 17 -11.95 -19.73 21.45
N ARG A 18 -11.09 -20.64 21.01
CA ARG A 18 -9.63 -20.60 21.24
C ARG A 18 -8.88 -19.40 20.63
N TYR A 19 -9.50 -18.68 19.71
CA TYR A 19 -8.89 -17.52 19.05
C TYR A 19 -9.48 -16.18 19.52
N ARG A 20 -10.58 -16.19 20.28
CA ARG A 20 -11.23 -14.97 20.74
C ARG A 20 -10.31 -14.23 21.72
N GLY A 21 -10.15 -12.93 21.52
CA GLY A 21 -9.37 -12.08 22.40
C GLY A 21 -7.84 -12.25 22.31
N MET A 22 -7.35 -13.11 21.41
CA MET A 22 -5.92 -13.47 21.31
C MET A 22 -5.00 -12.27 21.10
N PHE A 23 -5.48 -11.24 20.39
CA PHE A 23 -4.69 -10.05 20.04
C PHE A 23 -5.17 -8.77 20.76
N ASN A 24 -6.04 -8.87 21.76
CA ASN A 24 -6.62 -7.69 22.40
C ASN A 24 -5.58 -6.81 23.09
N ALA A 25 -4.55 -7.42 23.69
CA ALA A 25 -3.48 -6.70 24.38
C ALA A 25 -2.45 -6.11 23.40
N GLN A 26 -2.22 -6.79 22.27
CA GLN A 26 -1.24 -6.39 21.25
C GLN A 26 -1.78 -5.31 20.31
N ILE A 27 -3.11 -5.24 20.15
CA ILE A 27 -3.80 -4.29 19.28
C ILE A 27 -4.73 -3.44 20.16
N PRO A 28 -4.19 -2.41 20.84
CA PRO A 28 -4.97 -1.54 21.71
C PRO A 28 -5.88 -0.58 20.93
N HIS A 29 -5.51 -0.22 19.69
CA HIS A 29 -6.25 0.64 18.78
C HIS A 29 -6.05 0.16 17.32
N SER A 30 -6.87 0.69 16.41
CA SER A 30 -6.74 0.48 14.97
C SER A 30 -5.59 1.32 14.36
N PRO A 31 -5.02 0.92 13.21
CA PRO A 31 -3.98 1.70 12.53
C PRO A 31 -4.47 3.06 12.04
N GLY A 32 -5.77 3.32 11.90
CA GLY A 32 -6.27 4.65 11.58
C GLY A 32 -6.54 5.56 12.76
N ILE A 33 -6.12 5.18 13.97
CA ILE A 33 -6.43 5.89 15.22
C ILE A 33 -5.11 6.32 15.87
N PRO A 34 -4.66 7.56 15.66
CA PRO A 34 -3.49 8.10 16.35
C PRO A 34 -3.76 8.28 17.83
N ALA A 35 -2.69 8.56 18.58
CA ALA A 35 -2.76 8.83 20.01
C ALA A 35 -3.62 10.06 20.37
N SER A 36 -3.77 11.02 19.44
CA SER A 36 -4.69 12.16 19.56
C SER A 36 -6.17 11.77 19.47
N GLY A 37 -6.47 10.60 18.89
CA GLY A 37 -7.83 10.11 18.62
C GLY A 37 -8.45 10.63 17.32
N VAL A 38 -7.83 11.58 16.63
CA VAL A 38 -8.28 12.16 15.36
C VAL A 38 -7.25 11.85 14.27
N ALA A 39 -7.63 11.05 13.28
CA ALA A 39 -6.74 10.60 12.20
C ALA A 39 -6.11 11.76 11.42
N GLU A 40 -6.88 12.79 11.13
CA GLU A 40 -6.42 13.92 10.33
C GLU A 40 -7.18 15.16 10.78
N GLU A 41 -6.49 16.16 11.32
CA GLU A 41 -7.09 17.34 11.94
C GLU A 41 -7.58 18.35 10.88
N ASP A 42 -6.77 18.55 9.83
CA ASP A 42 -7.07 19.42 8.70
C ASP A 42 -7.20 18.57 7.44
N ILE A 43 -8.32 18.72 6.74
CA ILE A 43 -8.60 18.03 5.48
C ILE A 43 -8.88 19.03 4.34
N THR A 44 -8.64 20.33 4.57
CA THR A 44 -9.00 21.40 3.63
C THR A 44 -8.17 21.38 2.35
N ASP A 45 -7.04 20.66 2.37
CA ASP A 45 -6.14 20.35 1.27
C ASP A 45 -6.52 19.07 0.49
N LYS A 46 -7.54 18.31 0.93
CA LYS A 46 -8.00 17.09 0.27
C LYS A 46 -9.08 17.37 -0.78
N PRO A 47 -9.36 16.42 -1.70
CA PRO A 47 -10.50 16.51 -2.59
C PRO A 47 -11.82 16.71 -1.83
N MET A 48 -12.74 17.48 -2.42
CA MET A 48 -14.00 17.91 -1.81
C MET A 48 -14.85 16.74 -1.28
N TRP A 49 -14.79 15.59 -1.95
CA TRP A 49 -15.52 14.39 -1.55
C TRP A 49 -14.92 13.69 -0.32
N MET A 50 -13.66 13.95 0.03
CA MET A 50 -13.06 13.55 1.31
C MET A 50 -13.35 14.57 2.40
N GLN A 51 -13.49 15.86 2.05
CA GLN A 51 -13.75 16.94 3.01
C GLN A 51 -15.07 16.81 3.79
N ILE A 52 -15.99 15.98 3.29
CA ILE A 52 -17.26 15.68 3.97
C ILE A 52 -17.13 14.59 5.06
N TRP A 53 -15.95 13.97 5.20
CA TRP A 53 -15.72 12.99 6.25
C TRP A 53 -15.48 13.67 7.59
N LEU A 54 -16.45 13.49 8.48
CA LEU A 54 -16.36 13.95 9.86
C LEU A 54 -15.31 13.10 10.62
N PRO A 55 -14.68 13.66 11.66
CA PRO A 55 -13.84 12.87 12.56
C PRO A 55 -14.60 11.64 13.08
N ASN A 56 -13.92 10.50 13.10
CA ASN A 56 -14.47 9.25 13.62
C ASN A 56 -14.88 9.43 15.10
N THR A 57 -16.07 8.94 15.45
CA THR A 57 -16.51 8.94 16.84
C THR A 57 -15.72 7.93 17.68
N PRO A 58 -15.67 8.07 19.02
CA PRO A 58 -15.08 7.06 19.89
C PRO A 58 -15.68 5.65 19.70
N TYR A 59 -16.97 5.57 19.36
CA TYR A 59 -17.64 4.31 19.06
C TYR A 59 -17.14 3.68 17.75
N GLU A 60 -16.97 4.48 16.69
CA GLU A 60 -16.41 4.00 15.42
C GLU A 60 -14.95 3.58 15.59
N ASN A 61 -14.16 4.35 16.32
CA ASN A 61 -12.78 4.00 16.70
C ASN A 61 -12.70 2.66 17.43
N ALA A 62 -13.57 2.43 18.42
CA ALA A 62 -13.65 1.15 19.12
C ALA A 62 -14.05 0.00 18.18
N ALA A 63 -14.99 0.24 17.26
CA ALA A 63 -15.41 -0.75 16.28
C ALA A 63 -14.28 -1.12 15.29
N MET A 64 -13.53 -0.14 14.78
CA MET A 64 -12.39 -0.38 13.88
C MET A 64 -11.24 -1.10 14.59
N THR A 65 -11.03 -0.81 15.87
CA THR A 65 -10.07 -1.55 16.71
C THR A 65 -10.47 -3.02 16.83
N GLU A 66 -11.75 -3.30 17.04
CA GLU A 66 -12.26 -4.67 17.08
C GLU A 66 -12.15 -5.37 15.71
N VAL A 67 -12.40 -4.65 14.61
CA VAL A 67 -12.17 -5.18 13.25
C VAL A 67 -10.71 -5.55 13.05
N GLU A 68 -9.77 -4.70 13.47
CA GLU A 68 -8.34 -5.01 13.34
C GLU A 68 -7.93 -6.25 14.15
N ARG A 69 -8.42 -6.39 15.38
CA ARG A 69 -8.21 -7.60 16.20
C ARG A 69 -8.73 -8.85 15.50
N GLN A 70 -9.91 -8.77 14.88
CA GLN A 70 -10.49 -9.88 14.13
C GLN A 70 -9.71 -10.20 12.84
N ARG A 71 -9.15 -9.19 12.17
CA ARG A 71 -8.23 -9.38 11.03
C ARG A 71 -6.96 -10.12 11.48
N ALA A 72 -6.36 -9.71 12.59
CA ALA A 72 -5.19 -10.40 13.16
C ALA A 72 -5.50 -11.86 13.53
N VAL A 73 -6.66 -12.13 14.14
CA VAL A 73 -7.13 -13.50 14.39
C VAL A 73 -7.26 -14.30 13.08
N SER A 74 -7.79 -13.69 12.03
CA SER A 74 -7.97 -14.34 10.73
C SER A 74 -6.63 -14.68 10.08
N ILE A 75 -5.66 -13.76 10.14
CA ILE A 75 -4.29 -13.97 9.65
C ILE A 75 -3.60 -15.08 10.44
N TYR A 76 -3.72 -15.09 11.76
CA TYR A 76 -3.14 -16.14 12.61
C TYR A 76 -3.75 -17.52 12.32
N ALA A 77 -5.07 -17.60 12.13
CA ALA A 77 -5.72 -18.85 11.74
C ALA A 77 -5.19 -19.38 10.40
N TRP A 78 -4.91 -18.48 9.45
CA TRP A 78 -4.25 -18.78 8.19
C TRP A 78 -2.81 -19.25 8.36
N ASP A 79 -2.01 -18.58 9.20
CA ASP A 79 -0.63 -18.96 9.51
C ASP A 79 -0.55 -20.42 10.05
N VAL A 80 -1.47 -20.80 10.95
CA VAL A 80 -1.58 -22.18 11.44
C VAL A 80 -1.84 -23.18 10.30
N GLN A 81 -2.66 -22.82 9.30
CA GLN A 81 -2.89 -23.67 8.12
C GLN A 81 -1.68 -23.69 7.18
N PHE A 82 -1.03 -22.55 6.98
CA PHE A 82 0.18 -22.45 6.19
C PHE A 82 1.30 -23.35 6.74
N GLY A 83 1.46 -23.40 8.07
CA GLY A 83 2.36 -24.35 8.71
C GLY A 83 2.04 -25.82 8.41
N ARG A 84 0.77 -26.18 8.15
CA ARG A 84 0.40 -27.55 7.69
C ARG A 84 0.85 -27.79 6.25
N ILE A 85 0.71 -26.81 5.37
CA ILE A 85 1.19 -26.90 3.97
C ILE A 85 2.71 -27.10 3.97
N VAL A 86 3.45 -26.30 4.75
CA VAL A 86 4.90 -26.43 4.90
C VAL A 86 5.30 -27.83 5.40
N ARG A 87 4.62 -28.36 6.42
CA ARG A 87 4.88 -29.74 6.91
C ARG A 87 4.58 -30.80 5.86
N ALA A 88 3.50 -30.65 5.09
CA ALA A 88 3.16 -31.58 4.02
C ALA A 88 4.22 -31.58 2.91
N LEU A 89 4.69 -30.40 2.50
CA LEU A 89 5.77 -30.26 1.51
C LEU A 89 7.09 -30.89 1.99
N ARG A 90 7.44 -30.73 3.27
CA ARG A 90 8.61 -31.40 3.88
C ARG A 90 8.47 -32.91 3.86
N LYS A 91 7.31 -33.44 4.26
CA LYS A 91 7.04 -34.90 4.23
C LYS A 91 7.09 -35.46 2.81
N ALA A 92 6.69 -34.67 1.81
CA ALA A 92 6.75 -35.05 0.40
C ALA A 92 8.13 -34.85 -0.26
N GLY A 93 9.13 -34.35 0.48
CA GLY A 93 10.46 -34.04 -0.08
C GLY A 93 10.45 -32.91 -1.12
N ARG A 94 9.46 -32.00 -1.06
CA ARG A 94 9.29 -30.89 -2.01
C ARG A 94 9.63 -29.51 -1.44
N TYR A 95 9.83 -29.42 -0.13
CA TYR A 95 10.07 -28.15 0.56
C TYR A 95 11.29 -27.38 0.01
N ASP A 96 12.42 -28.05 -0.16
CA ASP A 96 13.67 -27.44 -0.65
C ASP A 96 13.62 -27.07 -2.15
N ASN A 97 12.52 -27.36 -2.83
CA ASN A 97 12.26 -26.97 -4.23
C ASN A 97 10.93 -26.23 -4.35
N THR A 98 10.53 -25.50 -3.31
CA THR A 98 9.31 -24.68 -3.29
C THR A 98 9.66 -23.23 -2.97
N VAL A 99 9.18 -22.31 -3.81
CA VAL A 99 9.16 -20.88 -3.49
C VAL A 99 7.77 -20.51 -2.98
N PHE A 100 7.72 -19.85 -1.83
CA PHE A 100 6.52 -19.26 -1.26
C PHE A 100 6.50 -17.77 -1.56
N ILE A 101 5.36 -17.27 -2.03
CA ILE A 101 5.08 -15.85 -2.23
C ILE A 101 3.78 -15.56 -1.47
N PHE A 102 3.85 -14.68 -0.48
CA PHE A 102 2.70 -14.22 0.31
C PHE A 102 2.49 -12.72 0.07
N THR A 103 1.27 -12.34 -0.29
CA THR A 103 0.89 -10.94 -0.53
C THR A 103 -0.62 -10.71 -0.37
N SER A 104 -1.08 -9.49 -0.62
CA SER A 104 -2.49 -9.09 -0.67
C SER A 104 -2.80 -8.45 -2.03
N ASP A 105 -4.08 -8.43 -2.43
CA ASP A 105 -4.54 -7.74 -3.64
C ASP A 105 -4.49 -6.21 -3.48
N ASN A 106 -4.85 -5.73 -2.28
CA ASN A 106 -4.83 -4.34 -1.87
C ASN A 106 -4.70 -4.21 -0.34
N GLY A 107 -4.47 -3.00 0.12
CA GLY A 107 -4.59 -2.59 1.52
C GLY A 107 -6.04 -2.34 1.93
N TYR A 108 -6.24 -1.80 3.13
CA TYR A 108 -7.58 -1.51 3.66
C TYR A 108 -7.51 -0.42 4.73
N TYR A 109 -8.29 0.65 4.55
CA TYR A 109 -8.46 1.70 5.56
C TYR A 109 -9.15 1.14 6.81
N LEU A 110 -8.68 1.57 7.97
CA LEU A 110 -9.30 1.37 9.28
C LEU A 110 -9.21 2.64 10.13
N GLY A 111 -9.61 3.77 9.54
CA GLY A 111 -9.73 5.07 10.21
C GLY A 111 -8.83 6.15 9.63
N GLU A 112 -7.77 5.79 8.90
CA GLU A 112 -6.84 6.73 8.27
C GLU A 112 -7.62 7.69 7.35
N HIS A 113 -7.20 8.96 7.31
CA HIS A 113 -7.88 10.02 6.57
C HIS A 113 -9.37 10.18 6.91
N ARG A 114 -9.75 9.85 8.15
CA ARG A 114 -11.15 9.82 8.62
C ARG A 114 -12.03 8.80 7.89
N GLN A 115 -11.47 7.91 7.09
CA GLN A 115 -12.21 6.87 6.38
C GLN A 115 -12.36 5.64 7.28
N PRO A 116 -13.58 5.28 7.76
CA PRO A 116 -13.70 4.20 8.73
C PRO A 116 -13.24 2.85 8.16
N GLN A 117 -13.60 2.58 6.90
CA GLN A 117 -13.31 1.34 6.21
C GLN A 117 -13.28 1.56 4.70
N GLY A 118 -12.51 0.73 3.98
CA GLY A 118 -12.58 0.65 2.53
C GLY A 118 -11.23 0.53 1.85
N LYS A 119 -11.22 0.78 0.55
CA LYS A 119 -10.06 0.77 -0.35
C LYS A 119 -10.36 1.67 -1.54
N ILE A 120 -9.55 1.61 -2.60
CA ILE A 120 -9.66 2.35 -3.90
C ILE A 120 -8.83 3.63 -3.93
N ASN A 121 -8.74 4.36 -2.83
CA ASN A 121 -8.00 5.63 -2.79
C ASN A 121 -6.48 5.40 -2.82
N GLY A 122 -5.73 6.39 -3.30
CA GLY A 122 -4.28 6.26 -3.55
C GLY A 122 -3.39 6.38 -2.32
N HIS A 123 -3.93 6.43 -1.10
CA HIS A 123 -3.13 6.44 0.14
C HIS A 123 -2.50 5.08 0.45
N GLU A 124 -1.35 5.11 1.14
CA GLU A 124 -0.56 3.95 1.54
C GLU A 124 -1.41 2.86 2.24
N PRO A 125 -2.38 3.18 3.13
CA PRO A 125 -3.25 2.18 3.72
C PRO A 125 -4.04 1.33 2.70
N SER A 126 -4.26 1.84 1.49
CA SER A 126 -5.01 1.16 0.41
C SER A 126 -4.11 0.53 -0.64
N ILE A 127 -2.93 1.10 -0.92
CA ILE A 127 -2.04 0.62 -1.98
C ILE A 127 -0.88 -0.25 -1.48
N ARG A 128 -0.40 -0.05 -0.25
CA ARG A 128 0.74 -0.78 0.30
C ARG A 128 0.29 -2.11 0.86
N VAL A 129 0.83 -3.19 0.29
CA VAL A 129 0.52 -4.58 0.67
C VAL A 129 1.77 -5.29 1.18
N PRO A 130 1.63 -6.30 2.06
CA PRO A 130 2.76 -7.14 2.40
C PRO A 130 3.26 -7.90 1.17
N LEU A 131 4.56 -8.11 1.08
CA LEU A 131 5.16 -9.06 0.16
C LEU A 131 6.27 -9.82 0.90
N VAL A 132 6.09 -11.13 1.07
CA VAL A 132 7.11 -12.02 1.63
C VAL A 132 7.39 -13.11 0.62
N ILE A 133 8.65 -13.24 0.23
CA ILE A 133 9.12 -14.28 -0.68
C ILE A 133 10.17 -15.11 0.05
N ALA A 134 10.04 -16.44 0.02
CA ALA A 134 10.96 -17.36 0.68
C ALA A 134 11.11 -18.65 -0.12
N GLY A 135 12.33 -19.17 -0.22
CA GLY A 135 12.61 -20.41 -0.93
C GLY A 135 14.02 -20.44 -1.52
N PRO A 136 14.32 -21.41 -2.39
CA PRO A 136 15.61 -21.53 -3.05
C PRO A 136 15.99 -20.27 -3.82
N GLY A 137 17.23 -19.82 -3.67
CA GLY A 137 17.75 -18.64 -4.38
C GLY A 137 17.28 -17.28 -3.83
N VAL A 138 16.50 -17.26 -2.75
CA VAL A 138 16.04 -16.03 -2.09
C VAL A 138 16.93 -15.74 -0.89
N ALA A 139 17.51 -14.53 -0.83
CA ALA A 139 18.31 -14.10 0.30
C ALA A 139 17.46 -14.01 1.59
N HIS A 140 18.03 -14.45 2.71
CA HIS A 140 17.35 -14.44 4.00
C HIS A 140 17.51 -13.09 4.70
N GLY A 141 16.43 -12.59 5.30
CA GLY A 141 16.47 -11.40 6.16
C GLY A 141 16.73 -10.09 5.42
N THR A 142 16.52 -10.07 4.10
CA THR A 142 16.70 -8.89 3.26
C THR A 142 15.37 -8.23 2.94
N THR A 143 15.42 -6.95 2.57
CA THR A 143 14.30 -6.16 2.08
C THR A 143 14.74 -5.43 0.83
N PHE A 144 13.86 -5.31 -0.15
CA PHE A 144 14.10 -4.58 -1.40
C PHE A 144 12.87 -3.76 -1.75
N ALA A 145 13.07 -2.71 -2.54
CA ALA A 145 12.01 -1.90 -3.10
C ALA A 145 12.49 -1.24 -4.39
N PRO A 146 11.59 -0.85 -5.31
CA PRO A 146 10.16 -1.07 -5.27
C PRO A 146 9.72 -2.44 -5.77
N ALA A 147 8.62 -2.94 -5.22
CA ALA A 147 7.86 -4.07 -5.72
C ALA A 147 6.38 -3.70 -5.93
N SER A 148 5.76 -4.26 -6.94
CA SER A 148 4.33 -4.16 -7.21
C SER A 148 3.75 -5.55 -7.51
N THR A 149 2.46 -5.74 -7.27
CA THR A 149 1.78 -7.02 -7.53
C THR A 149 1.82 -7.40 -9.02
N ILE A 150 1.92 -6.41 -9.91
CA ILE A 150 2.06 -6.65 -11.36
C ILE A 150 3.40 -7.28 -11.76
N ASP A 151 4.41 -7.21 -10.88
CA ASP A 151 5.73 -7.81 -11.09
C ASP A 151 5.73 -9.32 -10.82
N LEU A 152 4.76 -9.82 -10.06
CA LEU A 152 4.70 -11.22 -9.62
C LEU A 152 4.55 -12.21 -10.80
N PRO A 153 3.72 -11.98 -11.83
CA PRO A 153 3.66 -12.87 -12.99
C PRO A 153 5.01 -13.05 -13.68
N SER A 154 5.73 -11.94 -13.95
CA SER A 154 7.07 -11.98 -14.56
C SER A 154 8.08 -12.69 -13.66
N THR A 155 8.02 -12.45 -12.35
CA THR A 155 8.88 -13.10 -11.35
C THR A 155 8.64 -14.60 -11.27
N ILE A 156 7.37 -15.03 -11.23
CA ILE A 156 6.98 -16.45 -11.16
C ILE A 156 7.42 -17.20 -12.42
N LEU A 157 7.25 -16.61 -13.60
CA LEU A 157 7.70 -17.22 -14.86
C LEU A 157 9.22 -17.42 -14.87
N GLU A 158 9.99 -16.41 -14.46
CA GLU A 158 11.44 -16.51 -14.43
C GLU A 158 11.92 -17.56 -13.40
N ILE A 159 11.34 -17.58 -12.19
CA ILE A 159 11.62 -18.62 -11.18
C ILE A 159 11.31 -20.02 -11.71
N ALA A 160 10.23 -20.17 -12.48
CA ALA A 160 9.84 -21.44 -13.08
C ALA A 160 10.68 -21.84 -14.31
N GLY A 161 11.61 -21.00 -14.77
CA GLY A 161 12.34 -21.20 -16.03
C GLY A 161 11.43 -21.17 -17.27
N ALA A 162 10.25 -20.55 -17.15
CA ALA A 162 9.29 -20.41 -18.23
C ALA A 162 9.62 -19.18 -19.08
N PRO A 163 9.30 -19.18 -20.38
CA PRO A 163 9.55 -18.02 -21.23
C PRO A 163 8.72 -16.81 -20.75
N PRO A 164 9.27 -15.58 -20.84
CA PRO A 164 8.54 -14.37 -20.50
C PRO A 164 7.32 -14.22 -21.40
N ARG A 165 6.25 -13.63 -20.85
CA ARG A 165 5.06 -13.26 -21.64
C ARG A 165 5.16 -11.77 -22.01
N GLY A 166 5.12 -11.49 -23.31
CA GLY A 166 4.99 -10.12 -23.81
C GLY A 166 3.67 -9.48 -23.38
N GLY A 167 3.62 -8.15 -23.39
CA GLY A 167 2.43 -7.39 -22.99
C GLY A 167 2.16 -7.36 -21.49
N THR A 168 3.18 -7.60 -20.66
CA THR A 168 3.12 -7.43 -19.21
C THR A 168 3.87 -6.15 -18.81
N ASP A 169 3.24 -5.33 -17.95
CA ASP A 169 3.83 -4.09 -17.46
C ASP A 169 4.85 -4.32 -16.33
N GLY A 170 4.69 -5.43 -15.60
CA GLY A 170 5.57 -5.79 -14.50
C GLY A 170 6.93 -6.33 -14.95
N VAL A 171 7.93 -6.08 -14.12
CA VAL A 171 9.29 -6.61 -14.28
C VAL A 171 9.52 -7.76 -13.33
N SER A 172 10.45 -8.66 -13.63
CA SER A 172 10.80 -9.70 -12.67
C SER A 172 11.57 -9.12 -11.49
N LEU A 173 11.23 -9.56 -10.28
CA LEU A 173 11.92 -9.22 -9.04
C LEU A 173 13.07 -10.18 -8.74
N LEU A 174 13.28 -11.23 -9.54
CA LEU A 174 14.31 -12.25 -9.27
C LEU A 174 15.72 -11.65 -9.03
N PRO A 175 16.17 -10.60 -9.77
CA PRO A 175 17.44 -9.94 -9.46
C PRO A 175 17.51 -9.36 -8.05
N GLU A 176 16.39 -8.79 -7.54
CA GLU A 176 16.31 -8.19 -6.21
C GLU A 176 16.28 -9.24 -5.09
N LEU A 177 15.82 -10.47 -5.38
CA LEU A 177 15.77 -11.56 -4.41
C LEU A 177 17.15 -12.09 -4.05
N GLY A 178 18.13 -11.97 -4.98
CA GLY A 178 19.52 -12.37 -4.77
C GLY A 178 20.41 -11.24 -4.27
N ASP A 179 20.20 -10.00 -4.75
CA ASP A 179 20.97 -8.81 -4.38
C ASP A 179 20.05 -7.58 -4.17
N PRO A 180 19.68 -7.27 -2.92
CA PRO A 180 18.68 -6.23 -2.60
C PRO A 180 19.22 -4.78 -2.68
N ASN A 181 20.42 -4.54 -3.23
CA ASN A 181 21.13 -3.26 -3.10
C ASN A 181 20.92 -2.29 -4.29
N ARG A 182 19.73 -2.28 -4.90
CA ARG A 182 19.48 -1.48 -6.13
C ARG A 182 18.74 -0.17 -5.90
N GLY A 183 18.23 0.06 -4.69
CA GLY A 183 17.50 1.29 -4.35
C GLY A 183 16.18 1.44 -5.11
N TRP A 184 15.53 2.59 -4.98
CA TRP A 184 14.25 2.88 -5.63
C TRP A 184 14.43 3.67 -6.93
N VAL A 185 14.45 2.98 -8.07
CA VAL A 185 14.82 3.58 -9.37
C VAL A 185 13.70 3.70 -10.39
N ARG A 186 12.48 3.22 -10.09
CA ARG A 186 11.32 3.27 -11.01
C ARG A 186 10.07 3.81 -10.30
N PRO A 187 9.13 4.46 -11.01
CA PRO A 187 7.82 4.79 -10.44
C PRO A 187 6.97 3.53 -10.27
N ILE A 188 6.10 3.55 -9.27
CA ILE A 188 4.92 2.70 -9.19
C ILE A 188 3.73 3.54 -9.65
N VAL A 189 3.01 3.07 -10.66
CA VAL A 189 1.77 3.71 -11.12
C VAL A 189 0.63 3.28 -10.22
N ILE A 190 -0.21 4.25 -9.82
CA ILE A 190 -1.38 4.04 -8.99
C ILE A 190 -2.61 4.40 -9.82
N GLU A 191 -3.61 3.54 -9.84
CA GLU A 191 -4.88 3.78 -10.54
C GLU A 191 -6.05 3.32 -9.67
N GLY A 192 -7.05 4.18 -9.57
CA GLY A 192 -8.26 3.92 -8.80
C GLY A 192 -9.49 4.04 -9.70
N ARG A 193 -10.45 3.13 -9.52
CA ARG A 193 -11.76 3.20 -10.18
C ARG A 193 -12.88 3.14 -9.15
N MET A 194 -13.51 4.28 -8.93
CA MET A 194 -14.75 4.40 -8.19
C MET A 194 -15.91 4.63 -9.17
N TYR A 195 -16.87 3.71 -9.20
CA TYR A 195 -18.04 3.81 -10.07
C TYR A 195 -18.87 5.05 -9.73
N GLY A 196 -19.38 5.73 -10.76
CA GLY A 196 -20.18 6.94 -10.61
C GLY A 196 -19.39 8.25 -10.50
N MET A 197 -18.05 8.19 -10.51
CA MET A 197 -17.21 9.37 -10.68
C MET A 197 -17.18 9.84 -12.14
N PRO A 198 -17.04 11.16 -12.39
CA PRO A 198 -16.91 11.68 -13.74
C PRO A 198 -15.65 11.16 -14.41
N ALA A 199 -15.67 11.02 -15.73
CA ALA A 199 -14.45 10.81 -16.52
C ALA A 199 -13.78 12.16 -16.80
N SER A 200 -12.46 12.17 -16.94
CA SER A 200 -11.69 13.37 -17.33
C SER A 200 -10.64 13.01 -18.38
N PRO A 201 -10.30 13.90 -19.33
CA PRO A 201 -9.17 13.68 -20.23
C PRO A 201 -7.84 13.47 -19.49
N GLU A 202 -7.68 14.10 -18.32
CA GLU A 202 -6.48 13.97 -17.51
C GLU A 202 -6.44 12.65 -16.73
N VAL A 203 -7.57 11.97 -16.53
CA VAL A 203 -7.67 10.67 -15.85
C VAL A 203 -8.63 9.80 -16.68
N PRO A 204 -8.12 9.19 -17.78
CA PRO A 204 -8.95 8.54 -18.80
C PRO A 204 -9.47 7.16 -18.36
N ASP A 205 -10.07 6.43 -19.31
CA ASP A 205 -10.54 5.04 -19.18
C ASP A 205 -11.61 4.81 -18.10
N GLY A 206 -12.25 5.88 -17.62
CA GLY A 206 -13.22 5.83 -16.53
C GLY A 206 -12.58 5.51 -15.18
N LEU A 207 -11.28 5.79 -15.03
CA LEU A 207 -10.61 5.87 -13.73
C LEU A 207 -11.15 7.09 -12.96
N SER A 208 -11.21 6.97 -11.64
CA SER A 208 -11.51 8.08 -10.74
C SER A 208 -10.25 8.77 -10.23
N SER A 209 -9.12 8.07 -10.25
CA SER A 209 -7.81 8.62 -9.90
C SER A 209 -6.69 7.89 -10.62
N SER A 210 -5.60 8.60 -10.89
CA SER A 210 -4.34 8.03 -11.41
C SER A 210 -3.17 8.85 -10.91
N GLY A 211 -2.01 8.23 -10.72
CA GLY A 211 -0.86 8.90 -10.14
C GLY A 211 0.40 8.04 -10.13
N ILE A 212 1.43 8.52 -9.45
CA ILE A 212 2.68 7.79 -9.26
C ILE A 212 3.20 7.88 -7.82
N ARG A 213 3.92 6.84 -7.42
CA ARG A 213 4.72 6.74 -6.19
C ARG A 213 6.18 6.50 -6.57
N THR A 214 7.07 7.39 -6.16
CA THR A 214 8.53 7.21 -6.24
C THR A 214 9.04 6.69 -4.90
N GLY A 215 10.35 6.74 -4.60
CA GLY A 215 10.85 6.36 -3.28
C GLY A 215 10.42 7.33 -2.17
N ARG A 216 10.46 8.64 -2.42
CA ARG A 216 10.14 9.69 -1.44
C ARG A 216 8.79 10.37 -1.67
N PHE A 217 8.38 10.52 -2.92
CA PHE A 217 7.23 11.36 -3.26
C PHE A 217 6.07 10.55 -3.80
N LYS A 218 4.85 11.09 -3.66
CA LYS A 218 3.65 10.53 -4.25
C LYS A 218 2.74 11.62 -4.79
N TYR A 219 2.29 11.47 -6.02
CA TYR A 219 1.36 12.39 -6.67
C TYR A 219 0.13 11.64 -7.17
N ILE A 220 -1.07 12.19 -6.93
CA ILE A 220 -2.35 11.63 -7.33
C ILE A 220 -3.16 12.73 -8.02
N ARG A 221 -3.71 12.42 -9.20
CA ARG A 221 -4.69 13.25 -9.91
C ARG A 221 -6.05 12.58 -9.88
N TYR A 222 -7.09 13.33 -9.59
CA TYR A 222 -8.48 12.86 -9.59
C TYR A 222 -9.19 13.25 -10.87
N SER A 223 -10.20 12.45 -11.25
CA SER A 223 -11.01 12.75 -12.42
C SER A 223 -11.91 13.99 -12.24
N THR A 224 -12.03 14.50 -11.01
CA THR A 224 -12.66 15.79 -10.70
C THR A 224 -11.77 17.00 -11.05
N GLY A 225 -10.48 16.78 -11.38
CA GLY A 225 -9.49 17.83 -11.58
C GLY A 225 -8.77 18.27 -10.31
N GLU A 226 -9.11 17.66 -9.17
CA GLU A 226 -8.41 17.83 -7.90
C GLU A 226 -7.14 16.96 -7.87
N GLU A 227 -6.21 17.26 -6.98
CA GLU A 227 -4.93 16.56 -6.88
C GLU A 227 -4.42 16.51 -5.45
N GLU A 228 -3.54 15.55 -5.21
CA GLU A 228 -2.80 15.44 -3.96
C GLU A 228 -1.32 15.16 -4.23
N PHE A 229 -0.45 15.66 -3.35
CA PHE A 229 0.99 15.48 -3.46
C PHE A 229 1.64 15.38 -2.07
N TYR A 230 2.39 14.31 -1.82
CA TYR A 230 3.02 14.04 -0.52
C TYR A 230 4.53 13.86 -0.62
N ASP A 231 5.24 14.39 0.37
CA ASP A 231 6.63 14.05 0.69
C ASP A 231 6.67 13.06 1.85
N LEU A 232 6.86 11.79 1.53
CA LEU A 232 6.76 10.68 2.48
C LEU A 232 7.97 10.55 3.40
N LEU A 233 9.01 11.36 3.18
CA LEU A 233 10.07 11.53 4.17
C LEU A 233 9.59 12.38 5.35
N ASN A 234 8.78 13.40 5.11
CA ASN A 234 8.32 14.29 6.17
C ASN A 234 6.91 13.93 6.67
N ASP A 235 6.10 13.35 5.80
CA ASP A 235 4.71 12.99 6.05
C ASP A 235 4.37 11.57 5.51
N PRO A 236 4.79 10.51 6.23
CA PRO A 236 4.51 9.12 5.85
C PRO A 236 3.06 8.70 6.12
N ASN A 237 2.27 9.55 6.79
CA ASN A 237 0.84 9.34 7.02
C ASN A 237 -0.02 10.06 5.98
N GLU A 238 0.57 10.88 5.11
CA GLU A 238 -0.09 11.52 3.96
C GLU A 238 -1.20 12.49 4.38
N LEU A 239 -0.95 13.19 5.48
CA LEU A 239 -1.89 14.12 6.11
C LEU A 239 -1.83 15.51 5.49
N GLU A 240 -0.67 15.98 4.98
CA GLU A 240 -0.52 17.32 4.41
C GLU A 240 -0.11 17.26 2.92
N SER A 241 -1.02 17.67 2.07
CA SER A 241 -0.86 17.71 0.63
C SER A 241 -0.16 18.99 0.17
N LEU A 242 1.04 18.84 -0.37
CA LEU A 242 1.94 19.90 -0.83
C LEU A 242 1.62 20.40 -2.25
N HIS A 243 0.46 20.04 -2.81
CA HIS A 243 0.13 20.31 -4.21
C HIS A 243 0.06 21.82 -4.55
N ASN A 244 -0.20 22.68 -3.56
CA ASN A 244 -0.20 24.13 -3.70
C ASN A 244 1.06 24.81 -3.16
N ASP A 245 2.02 24.06 -2.61
CA ASP A 245 3.24 24.64 -2.04
C ASP A 245 4.22 25.04 -3.18
N PRO A 246 4.53 26.35 -3.34
CA PRO A 246 5.46 26.80 -4.37
C PRO A 246 6.87 26.24 -4.19
N ALA A 247 7.29 25.86 -2.99
CA ALA A 247 8.59 25.26 -2.74
C ALA A 247 8.75 23.88 -3.40
N TYR A 248 7.64 23.19 -3.68
CA TYR A 248 7.64 21.88 -4.32
C TYR A 248 7.15 21.91 -5.78
N ALA A 249 6.95 23.10 -6.37
CA ALA A 249 6.39 23.24 -7.73
C ALA A 249 7.22 22.49 -8.79
N ASP A 250 8.55 22.57 -8.73
CA ASP A 250 9.45 21.90 -9.67
C ASP A 250 9.37 20.37 -9.55
N ILE A 251 9.37 19.85 -8.32
CA ILE A 251 9.23 18.41 -8.06
C ILE A 251 7.86 17.91 -8.52
N LYS A 252 6.78 18.65 -8.24
CA LYS A 252 5.43 18.31 -8.73
C LYS A 252 5.41 18.21 -10.25
N ALA A 253 5.99 19.19 -10.94
CA ALA A 253 6.06 19.20 -12.42
C ALA A 253 6.83 18.00 -12.99
N GLN A 254 7.94 17.60 -12.34
CA GLN A 254 8.67 16.40 -12.72
C GLN A 254 7.84 15.13 -12.50
N LEU A 255 7.16 15.00 -11.36
CA LEU A 255 6.28 13.85 -11.07
C LEU A 255 5.15 13.75 -12.10
N ILE A 256 4.52 14.89 -12.45
CA ILE A 256 3.47 14.94 -13.49
C ILE A 256 4.03 14.47 -14.84
N THR A 257 5.23 14.94 -15.21
CA THR A 257 5.89 14.53 -16.46
C THR A 257 6.16 13.02 -16.48
N VAL A 258 6.72 12.47 -15.40
CA VAL A 258 6.95 11.02 -15.26
C VAL A 258 5.63 10.26 -15.36
N TRP A 259 4.60 10.69 -14.64
CA TRP A 259 3.28 10.05 -14.64
C TRP A 259 2.65 10.03 -16.03
N GLN A 260 2.60 11.17 -16.72
CA GLN A 260 2.04 11.28 -18.07
C GLN A 260 2.80 10.39 -19.06
N ASN A 261 4.13 10.39 -19.00
CA ASN A 261 4.96 9.53 -19.83
C ASN A 261 4.71 8.04 -19.54
N ARG A 262 4.55 7.66 -18.27
CA ARG A 262 4.33 6.26 -17.87
C ARG A 262 2.95 5.76 -18.26
N ARG A 263 1.94 6.62 -18.23
CA ARG A 263 0.58 6.27 -18.67
C ARG A 263 0.46 6.14 -20.19
N ALA A 264 1.20 6.95 -20.94
CA ALA A 264 1.12 6.99 -22.40
C ALA A 264 2.04 5.99 -23.12
N CYS A 265 2.90 5.28 -22.39
CA CYS A 265 3.88 4.39 -22.99
C CYS A 265 3.32 2.97 -23.22
N ALA A 266 3.98 2.20 -24.09
CA ALA A 266 3.83 0.76 -24.20
C ALA A 266 5.19 0.11 -24.48
N GLY A 267 5.43 -1.07 -23.91
CA GLY A 267 6.67 -1.84 -24.14
C GLY A 267 7.90 -1.28 -23.42
N ASP A 268 9.09 -1.44 -24.01
CA ASP A 268 10.37 -1.12 -23.36
C ASP A 268 10.54 0.34 -22.91
N PRO A 269 10.01 1.37 -23.61
CA PRO A 269 10.02 2.75 -23.11
C PRO A 269 9.36 2.93 -21.73
N CYS A 270 8.41 2.05 -21.37
CA CYS A 270 7.80 2.02 -20.04
C CYS A 270 8.72 1.54 -18.92
N ARG A 271 9.95 1.14 -19.23
CA ARG A 271 10.93 0.63 -18.25
C ARG A 271 12.05 1.61 -17.97
N ALA A 272 12.02 2.81 -18.56
CA ALA A 272 12.99 3.85 -18.25
C ALA A 272 13.05 4.14 -16.73
N PRO A 273 14.24 4.34 -16.15
CA PRO A 273 14.37 4.70 -14.74
C PRO A 273 13.79 6.10 -14.49
N LEU A 274 13.54 6.41 -13.21
CA LEU A 274 13.19 7.75 -12.75
C LEU A 274 14.33 8.74 -13.07
N PRO A 275 14.04 10.05 -13.20
CA PRO A 275 15.05 11.09 -13.09
C PRO A 275 15.90 10.91 -11.81
N PRO A 276 17.22 11.16 -11.81
CA PRO A 276 18.10 10.95 -10.66
C PRO A 276 17.59 11.56 -9.35
N GLU A 277 17.00 12.76 -9.43
CA GLU A 277 16.43 13.51 -8.31
C GLU A 277 15.18 12.87 -7.67
N LEU A 278 14.55 11.91 -8.35
CA LEU A 278 13.42 11.12 -7.85
C LEU A 278 13.81 9.68 -7.48
N GLN A 279 15.07 9.28 -7.71
CA GLN A 279 15.61 7.99 -7.28
C GLN A 279 16.07 8.06 -5.82
N LEU A 280 16.03 6.92 -5.14
CA LEU A 280 16.71 6.74 -3.85
C LEU A 280 17.71 5.61 -3.96
N ASP A 281 18.91 5.78 -3.43
CA ASP A 281 19.82 4.66 -3.24
C ASP A 281 19.40 3.78 -2.04
N THR A 282 20.14 2.71 -1.78
CA THR A 282 19.83 1.80 -0.66
C THR A 282 19.96 2.47 0.72
N ASN A 283 20.85 3.43 0.91
CA ASN A 283 21.02 4.11 2.18
C ASN A 283 19.89 5.11 2.41
N ASP A 284 19.53 5.89 1.40
CA ASP A 284 18.42 6.84 1.45
C ASP A 284 17.09 6.11 1.67
N LEU A 285 16.89 4.96 1.01
CA LEU A 285 15.71 4.12 1.22
C LEU A 285 15.63 3.60 2.66
N ARG A 286 16.75 3.15 3.24
CA ARG A 286 16.79 2.71 4.65
C ARG A 286 16.52 3.87 5.61
N ALA A 287 17.03 5.06 5.32
CA ALA A 287 16.78 6.25 6.12
C ALA A 287 15.29 6.65 6.08
N LEU A 288 14.68 6.61 4.89
CA LEU A 288 13.25 6.82 4.70
C LEU A 288 12.42 5.82 5.52
N ASP A 289 12.73 4.52 5.41
CA ASP A 289 12.01 3.47 6.15
C ASP A 289 12.17 3.62 7.67
N ALA A 290 13.37 3.96 8.14
CA ALA A 290 13.64 4.21 9.56
C ALA A 290 12.85 5.43 10.07
N ASN A 291 12.81 6.50 9.28
CA ASN A 291 12.05 7.70 9.60
C ASN A 291 10.54 7.42 9.65
N ALA A 292 10.00 6.71 8.64
CA ALA A 292 8.59 6.34 8.61
C ALA A 292 8.20 5.52 9.84
N ARG A 293 9.04 4.54 10.26
CA ARG A 293 8.80 3.76 11.49
C ARG A 293 8.80 4.64 12.74
N ALA A 294 9.72 5.61 12.83
CA ALA A 294 9.78 6.52 13.96
C ALA A 294 8.54 7.43 14.03
N GLN A 295 8.10 7.97 12.88
CA GLN A 295 6.90 8.81 12.82
C GLN A 295 5.63 8.02 13.07
N TYR A 296 5.51 6.78 12.57
CA TYR A 296 4.39 5.90 12.94
C TYR A 296 4.41 5.59 14.43
N ALA A 297 5.57 5.33 15.04
CA ALA A 297 5.64 5.13 16.48
C ALA A 297 5.13 6.35 17.25
N LEU A 298 5.54 7.58 16.88
CA LEU A 298 5.04 8.81 17.51
C LEU A 298 3.54 9.05 17.27
N TYR A 299 3.07 8.74 16.07
CA TYR A 299 1.68 8.95 15.68
C TYR A 299 0.74 7.96 16.41
N TYR A 300 1.19 6.74 16.68
CA TYR A 300 0.38 5.68 17.29
C TYR A 300 0.65 5.43 18.78
N GLN A 301 1.83 5.77 19.32
CA GLN A 301 2.21 5.52 20.71
C GLN A 301 2.30 6.84 21.48
N ASN A 302 1.38 7.03 22.43
CA ASN A 302 1.64 7.83 23.64
C ASN A 302 2.10 6.90 24.75
#